data_AF-A0A0B8QWW0-F1
#
_entry.id   AF-A0A0B8QWW0-F1
#
_cell.length_a   1.000
_cell.length_b   1.000
_cell.length_c   1.000
_cell.angle_alpha   90.00
_cell.angle_beta   90.00
_cell.angle_gamma   90.00
#
_symmetry.space_group_name_H-M   'P 1'
#
loop_
_entity.id
_entity.type
_entity.pdbx_description
1 polymer ?
#
loop_
_entity_poly.entity_id
_entity_poly.type
_entity_poly.pdbx_seq_one_letter_code
_entity_poly.pdbx_strand_id
1 'polypeptide(L)'
;MIGITGRIQTRNYENQQGQKVYVTEVVADTFQMLESNKTQGQQTSKPQAQNKKLQAPDPFKAPAADPFAGGTEISDDQLPF
;
A
#
# COMPACT_ATOMS: atom_id res chain seq x y z
N MET A 1 -3.40 -8.49 7.23
CA MET A 1 -4.46 -7.80 8.02
C MET A 1 -3.85 -6.56 8.65
N ILE A 2 -4.64 -5.57 9.07
CA ILE A 2 -4.12 -4.35 9.74
C ILE A 2 -4.94 -4.14 11.01
N GLY A 3 -4.24 -3.92 12.13
CA GLY A 3 -4.83 -3.47 13.38
C GLY A 3 -4.63 -1.96 13.54
N ILE A 4 -5.66 -1.25 14.01
CA ILE A 4 -5.61 0.19 14.25
C ILE A 4 -6.03 0.44 15.70
N THR A 5 -5.27 1.25 16.42
CA THR A 5 -5.65 1.77 17.74
C THR A 5 -5.72 3.28 17.66
N GLY A 6 -6.81 3.85 18.15
CA GLY A 6 -7.07 5.27 18.10
C GLY A 6 -8.42 5.62 18.71
N ARG A 7 -8.96 6.76 18.32
CA ARG A 7 -10.27 7.25 18.79
C ARG A 7 -11.29 7.33 17.67
N ILE A 8 -12.55 7.12 18.01
CA ILE A 8 -13.67 7.38 17.10
C ILE A 8 -14.02 8.87 17.16
N GLN A 9 -14.27 9.47 16.00
CA GLN A 9 -14.81 10.82 15.91
C GLN A 9 -16.03 10.83 15.00
N THR A 10 -17.07 11.56 15.41
CA THR A 10 -18.26 11.78 14.60
C THR A 10 -18.40 13.26 14.32
N ARG A 11 -18.52 13.62 13.05
CA ARG A 11 -18.74 14.98 12.57
C ARG A 11 -19.90 15.01 11.58
N ASN A 12 -20.38 16.21 11.27
CA ASN A 12 -21.36 16.40 10.22
C ASN A 12 -21.04 17.64 9.40
N TYR A 13 -21.47 17.65 8.15
CA TYR A 13 -21.38 18.78 7.24
C TYR A 13 -22.59 18.82 6.31
N GLU A 14 -22.78 19.92 5.60
CA GLU A 14 -23.79 20.03 4.54
C GLU A 14 -23.13 19.91 3.17
N ASN A 15 -23.67 19.05 2.31
CA ASN A 15 -23.20 18.94 0.93
C ASN A 15 -23.80 20.06 0.05
N GLN A 16 -23.38 20.16 -1.21
CA GLN A 16 -23.84 21.21 -2.14
C GLN A 16 -25.36 21.20 -2.40
N GLN A 17 -26.06 20.12 -2.05
CA GLN A 17 -27.51 19.98 -2.19
C GLN A 17 -28.26 20.36 -0.90
N GLY A 18 -27.56 20.87 0.12
CA GLY A 18 -28.12 21.25 1.42
C GLY A 18 -28.48 20.04 2.30
N GLN A 19 -27.97 18.84 1.98
CA GLN A 19 -28.23 17.65 2.78
C GLN A 19 -27.18 17.52 3.88
N LYS A 20 -27.61 17.28 5.12
CA LYS A 20 -26.71 17.02 6.25
C LYS A 20 -26.16 15.60 6.17
N VAL A 21 -24.84 15.50 6.06
CA VAL A 21 -24.08 14.25 6.01
C VAL A 21 -23.40 14.02 7.35
N TYR A 22 -23.52 12.82 7.91
CA TYR A 22 -22.84 12.41 9.14
C TYR A 22 -21.69 11.47 8.80
N VAL A 23 -20.52 11.75 9.35
CA VAL A 23 -19.30 10.97 9.11
C VAL A 23 -18.79 10.45 10.44
N THR A 24 -18.55 9.15 10.51
CA THR A 24 -17.87 8.51 11.64
C THR A 24 -16.51 8.02 11.15
N GLU A 25 -15.45 8.52 11.76
CA GLU A 25 -14.07 8.27 11.36
C GLU A 25 -13.29 7.67 12.53
N VAL A 26 -12.21 6.94 12.21
CA VAL A 26 -11.23 6.48 13.18
C VAL A 26 -9.98 7.34 13.02
N VAL A 27 -9.65 8.15 14.03
CA VAL A 27 -8.38 8.88 14.08
C VAL A 27 -7.35 7.96 14.73
N ALA A 28 -6.45 7.41 13.91
CA ALA A 28 -5.44 6.45 14.33
C ALA A 28 -4.30 7.12 15.11
N ASP A 29 -3.99 6.61 16.30
CA ASP A 29 -2.77 6.97 17.02
C ASP A 29 -1.64 5.99 16.66
N THR A 30 -1.96 4.70 16.50
CA THR A 30 -1.01 3.66 16.06
C THR A 30 -1.69 2.65 15.12
N PHE A 31 -0.90 2.04 14.23
CA PHE A 31 -1.35 0.93 13.41
C PHE A 31 -0.28 -0.15 13.31
N GLN A 32 -0.72 -1.39 13.10
CA GLN A 32 0.15 -2.55 12.96
C GLN A 32 -0.26 -3.39 11.76
N MET A 33 0.71 -3.76 10.92
CA MET A 33 0.50 -4.80 9.93
C MET A 33 0.54 -6.17 10.62
N LEU A 34 -0.56 -6.91 10.48
CA LEU A 34 -0.72 -8.26 10.97
C LEU A 34 -0.50 -9.22 9.79
N GLU A 35 0.56 -10.01 9.85
CA GLU A 35 0.85 -11.03 8.83
C GLU A 35 -0.23 -12.11 8.87
N SER A 36 -0.74 -12.50 7.70
CA SER A 36 -1.53 -13.72 7.61
C SER A 36 -0.56 -14.89 7.61
N ASN A 37 -0.64 -15.78 8.62
CA ASN A 37 0.04 -17.07 8.62
C ASN A 37 -0.50 -17.94 7.46
N LYS A 38 -0.13 -17.61 6.21
CA LYS A 38 -0.15 -18.59 5.14
C LYS A 38 1.03 -19.49 5.42
N THR A 39 0.72 -20.61 6.06
CA THR A 39 1.56 -21.80 6.15
C THR A 39 2.33 -21.96 4.84
N GLN A 40 3.62 -21.67 4.91
CA GLN A 40 4.55 -22.01 3.86
C GLN A 40 4.60 -23.54 3.85
N GLY A 41 3.73 -24.14 3.03
CA GLY A 41 3.73 -25.55 2.76
C GLY A 41 5.14 -25.96 2.38
N GLN A 42 5.65 -26.93 3.12
CA GLN A 42 6.96 -27.54 2.94
C GLN A 42 7.21 -27.87 1.46
N GLN A 43 8.17 -27.19 0.85
CA GLN A 43 8.96 -27.75 -0.25
C GLN A 43 10.44 -27.49 0.03
N THR A 44 10.95 -28.18 1.05
CA THR A 44 12.35 -28.59 1.07
C THR A 44 12.55 -29.67 0.01
N SER A 45 12.70 -29.23 -1.24
CA SER A 45 13.31 -30.03 -2.30
C SER A 45 14.70 -29.45 -2.52
N LYS A 46 15.72 -30.11 -1.96
CA LYS A 46 17.11 -29.91 -2.42
C LYS A 46 17.22 -30.52 -3.82
N PRO A 47 17.81 -29.80 -4.77
CA PRO A 47 18.80 -30.44 -5.63
C PRO A 47 20.14 -29.69 -5.59
N GLN A 48 21.14 -30.40 -5.09
CA GLN A 48 22.44 -30.65 -5.71
C GLN A 48 23.05 -29.55 -6.59
N ALA A 49 24.24 -29.13 -6.19
CA ALA A 49 25.16 -28.26 -6.91
C ALA A 49 25.45 -28.73 -8.34
N GLN A 50 25.42 -27.80 -9.31
CA GLN A 50 26.14 -27.95 -10.57
C GLN A 50 26.48 -26.62 -11.24
N ASN A 51 27.78 -26.38 -11.33
CA ASN A 51 28.57 -25.69 -12.36
C ASN A 51 28.27 -24.24 -12.80
N LYS A 52 29.35 -23.44 -12.67
CA LYS A 52 29.54 -22.09 -13.19
C LYS A 52 29.64 -22.05 -14.72
N LYS A 53 29.10 -20.94 -15.25
CA LYS A 53 29.53 -20.09 -16.39
C LYS A 53 28.52 -20.02 -17.53
N LEU A 54 27.79 -18.91 -17.58
CA LEU A 54 27.48 -18.16 -18.80
C LEU A 54 27.44 -16.67 -18.45
N GLN A 55 28.18 -15.85 -19.19
CA GLN A 55 28.15 -14.39 -19.14
C GLN A 55 26.92 -13.88 -19.88
N ALA A 56 26.15 -13.01 -19.23
CA ALA A 56 25.02 -12.27 -19.81
C ALA A 56 25.18 -10.77 -19.48
N PRO A 57 24.79 -9.86 -20.39
CA PRO A 57 25.07 -8.42 -20.30
C PRO A 57 24.25 -7.74 -19.20
N ASP A 58 24.86 -6.72 -18.59
CA ASP A 58 24.34 -5.96 -17.44
C ASP A 58 22.98 -5.28 -17.73
N PRO A 59 21.91 -5.60 -16.99
CA PRO A 59 20.59 -4.96 -17.12
C PRO A 59 20.51 -3.59 -16.40
N PHE A 60 21.59 -3.14 -15.76
CA PHE A 60 21.63 -1.91 -14.95
C PHE A 60 21.89 -0.63 -15.77
N LYS A 61 21.91 -0.70 -17.10
CA LYS A 61 22.02 0.47 -17.97
C LYS A 61 20.69 0.76 -18.66
N ALA A 62 19.69 1.16 -17.88
CA ALA A 62 18.50 1.86 -18.39
C ALA A 62 18.38 3.22 -17.67
N PRO A 63 18.04 4.31 -18.38
CA PRO A 63 17.92 5.63 -17.80
C PRO A 63 16.77 5.67 -16.80
N ALA A 64 16.96 6.40 -15.70
CA ALA A 64 15.99 6.63 -14.66
C ALA A 64 14.70 7.26 -15.22
N ALA A 65 13.74 6.42 -15.63
CA ALA A 65 12.35 6.80 -15.74
C ALA A 65 11.71 6.38 -14.42
N ASP A 66 11.65 7.33 -13.49
CA ASP A 66 11.05 7.14 -12.18
C ASP A 66 9.54 6.87 -12.37
N PRO A 67 9.02 5.68 -12.03
CA PRO A 67 7.62 5.32 -12.24
C PRO A 67 6.65 6.11 -11.36
N PHE A 68 7.17 6.95 -10.45
CA PHE A 68 6.41 7.86 -9.61
C PHE A 68 6.33 9.30 -10.17
N ALA A 69 7.02 9.59 -11.29
CA ALA A 69 6.97 10.91 -11.92
C ALA A 69 5.63 11.22 -12.62
N GLY A 70 4.74 10.23 -12.72
CA GLY A 70 3.37 10.37 -13.21
C GLY A 70 2.34 10.45 -12.08
N GLY A 71 2.69 11.10 -10.96
CA GLY A 71 1.75 11.34 -9.88
C GLY A 71 0.53 12.07 -10.40
N THR A 72 -0.62 11.40 -10.41
CA THR A 72 -1.92 12.05 -10.57
C THR A 72 -2.00 13.13 -9.49
N GLU A 73 -1.86 14.39 -9.87
CA GLU A 73 -1.97 15.52 -8.95
C GLU A 73 -3.42 15.57 -8.48
N ILE A 74 -3.71 14.89 -7.37
CA ILE A 74 -4.99 15.01 -6.68
C ILE A 74 -5.07 16.45 -6.22
N SER A 75 -5.83 17.26 -6.95
CA SER A 75 -6.09 18.66 -6.58
C SER A 75 -6.95 18.67 -5.31
N ASP A 76 -6.79 19.67 -4.44
CA ASP A 76 -7.58 19.78 -3.20
C ASP A 76 -9.11 19.73 -3.47
N ASP A 77 -9.56 20.12 -4.67
CA ASP A 77 -10.96 20.05 -5.12
C ASP A 77 -11.44 18.63 -5.48
N GLN A 78 -10.53 17.69 -5.71
CA GLN A 78 -10.82 16.26 -5.97
C GLN A 78 -10.83 15.40 -4.71
N LEU A 79 -10.51 15.99 -3.56
CA LEU A 79 -10.64 15.30 -2.29
C LEU A 79 -12.11 15.29 -1.85
N PRO A 80 -12.68 14.13 -1.49
CA PRO A 80 -14.04 14.08 -0.98
C PRO A 80 -14.07 14.75 0.40
N PHE A 81 -14.69 15.92 0.49
CA PHE A 81 -15.08 16.55 1.75
C PHE A 81 -16.35 15.90 2.31
#